data_AF-A0A2M7W1Q8-F1
#
_entry.id   AF-A0A2M7W1Q8-F1
#
_cell.length_a   1.000
_cell.length_b   1.000
_cell.length_c   1.000
_cell.angle_alpha   90.00
_cell.angle_beta   90.00
_cell.angle_gamma   90.00
#
_symmetry.space_group_name_H-M   'P 1'
#
loop_
_entity.id
_entity.type
_entity.pdbx_description
1 polymer ?
#
loop_
_entity_poly.entity_id
_entity_poly.type
_entity_poly.pdbx_seq_one_letter_code
_entity_poly.pdbx_strand_id
1 'polypeptide(L)'
;MLKIRLARTGKRGHPMYRIVVMEARSSRQGTVVDTIGVYNPSLKKDSLVLDKPKYDEWIKKGAQASDAVLRFVMTKAEKQKRWPDIKAKKVEKSAEKSEPKAKEPKVEEVPAAEPAVDAEKTPEAVEEKTVEEAPAKE
;
A
#
# COMPACT_ATOMS: atom_id res chain seq x y z
N MET A 1 -24.94 -20.16 9.62
CA MET A 1 -24.55 -18.77 9.93
C MET A 1 -23.24 -18.40 9.26
N LEU A 2 -23.04 -17.12 8.98
CA LEU A 2 -21.79 -16.58 8.45
C LEU A 2 -20.75 -16.44 9.57
N LYS A 3 -19.53 -16.89 9.29
CA LYS A 3 -18.36 -16.76 10.17
C LYS A 3 -17.23 -16.07 9.45
N ILE A 4 -16.52 -15.19 10.16
CA ILE A 4 -15.24 -14.65 9.74
C ILE A 4 -14.14 -15.54 10.31
N ARG A 5 -13.42 -16.25 9.43
CA ARG A 5 -12.42 -17.25 9.83
C ARG A 5 -11.15 -17.19 8.97
N LEU A 6 -10.11 -17.86 9.45
CA LEU A 6 -8.83 -17.99 8.74
C LEU A 6 -8.87 -19.19 7.80
N ALA A 7 -8.74 -18.92 6.50
CA ALA A 7 -8.54 -19.91 5.46
C ALA A 7 -7.03 -20.07 5.20
N ARG A 8 -6.49 -21.28 5.33
CA ARG A 8 -5.05 -21.52 5.09
C ARG A 8 -4.78 -21.61 3.60
N THR A 9 -3.99 -20.67 3.12
CA THR A 9 -3.35 -20.70 1.81
C THR A 9 -1.84 -20.94 1.96
N GLY A 10 -1.14 -21.06 0.84
CA GLY A 10 0.31 -21.27 0.81
C GLY A 10 0.75 -22.73 0.72
N LYS A 11 2.07 -22.92 0.69
CA LYS A 11 2.73 -24.21 0.44
C LYS A 11 3.03 -24.94 1.75
N ARG A 12 3.45 -26.20 1.66
CA ARG A 12 4.01 -26.92 2.81
C ARG A 12 5.22 -26.13 3.35
N GLY A 13 5.31 -25.97 4.68
CA GLY A 13 6.37 -25.19 5.33
C GLY A 13 6.16 -23.66 5.34
N HIS A 14 5.33 -23.13 4.44
CA HIS A 14 5.04 -21.69 4.35
C HIS A 14 3.55 -21.42 4.51
N PRO A 15 3.04 -21.40 5.75
CA PRO A 15 1.64 -21.12 6.01
C PRO A 15 1.33 -19.65 5.74
N MET A 16 0.27 -19.41 4.97
CA MET A 16 -0.32 -18.09 4.78
C MET A 16 -1.81 -18.21 5.01
N TYR A 17 -2.48 -17.16 5.48
CA TYR A 17 -3.89 -17.20 5.81
C TYR A 17 -4.62 -16.04 5.17
N ARG A 18 -5.83 -16.30 4.68
CA ARG A 18 -6.78 -15.25 4.28
C ARG A 18 -7.86 -15.14 5.35
N ILE A 19 -8.24 -13.92 5.68
CA ILE A 19 -9.38 -13.62 6.55
C ILE A 19 -10.60 -13.55 5.62
N VAL A 20 -11.47 -14.54 5.73
CA VAL A 20 -12.58 -14.74 4.81
C VAL A 20 -13.91 -14.81 5.56
N VAL A 21 -14.96 -14.31 4.91
CA VAL A 21 -16.35 -14.49 5.34
C VAL A 21 -16.93 -15.67 4.60
N MET A 22 -17.40 -16.67 5.33
CA MET A 22 -18.02 -17.85 4.74
C MET A 22 -19.01 -18.50 5.67
N GLU A 23 -19.85 -19.39 5.13
CA GLU A 23 -20.78 -20.12 5.97
C GLU A 23 -20.04 -21.14 6.86
N ALA A 24 -20.50 -21.30 8.10
CA ALA A 24 -19.87 -22.18 9.07
C ALA A 24 -19.76 -23.65 8.61
N ARG A 25 -20.72 -24.11 7.79
CA ARG A 25 -20.80 -25.47 7.25
C ARG A 25 -19.86 -25.72 6.07
N SER A 26 -19.41 -24.66 5.39
CA SER A 26 -18.53 -24.79 4.23
C SER A 26 -17.18 -25.37 4.63
N SER A 27 -16.55 -26.11 3.71
CA SER A 27 -15.16 -26.58 3.87
C SER A 27 -14.22 -25.40 4.15
N ARG A 28 -13.12 -25.66 4.86
CA ARG A 28 -12.17 -24.64 5.32
C ARG A 28 -11.64 -23.74 4.18
N GLN A 29 -11.47 -24.29 2.99
CA GLN A 29 -11.05 -23.60 1.76
C GLN A 29 -12.14 -23.56 0.68
N GLY A 30 -13.41 -23.76 1.06
CA GLY A 30 -14.55 -23.78 0.13
C GLY A 30 -15.01 -22.40 -0.33
N THR A 31 -16.25 -22.31 -0.80
CA THR A 31 -16.83 -21.07 -1.33
C THR A 31 -16.80 -19.94 -0.31
N VAL A 32 -16.21 -18.83 -0.72
CA VAL A 32 -16.04 -17.62 0.08
C VAL A 32 -17.03 -16.56 -0.41
N VAL A 33 -17.68 -15.87 0.52
CA VAL A 33 -18.57 -14.74 0.19
C VAL A 33 -17.74 -13.49 -0.07
N ASP A 34 -16.79 -13.20 0.82
CA ASP A 34 -15.88 -12.05 0.69
C ASP A 34 -14.55 -12.29 1.40
N THR A 35 -13.47 -11.67 0.90
CA THR A 35 -12.14 -11.70 1.50
C THR A 35 -11.79 -10.33 2.06
N ILE A 36 -11.63 -10.25 3.38
CA ILE A 36 -11.44 -8.99 4.12
C ILE A 36 -9.94 -8.69 4.31
N GLY A 37 -9.09 -9.73 4.36
CA GLY A 37 -7.68 -9.51 4.65
C GLY A 37 -6.80 -10.74 4.52
N VAL A 38 -5.55 -10.57 4.92
CA VAL A 38 -4.49 -11.57 4.81
C VAL A 38 -3.62 -11.53 6.06
N TYR A 39 -3.23 -12.71 6.53
CA TYR A 39 -2.31 -12.90 7.63
C TYR A 39 -1.17 -13.83 7.20
N ASN A 40 0.07 -13.39 7.41
CA ASN A 40 1.26 -14.16 7.14
C ASN A 40 2.14 -14.26 8.40
N PRO A 41 2.16 -15.41 9.09
CA PRO A 41 2.90 -15.62 10.33
C PRO A 41 4.43 -15.62 10.15
N SER A 42 4.94 -15.78 8.93
CA SER A 42 6.40 -15.78 8.68
C SER A 42 7.00 -14.39 8.78
N LEU A 43 6.21 -13.33 8.68
CA LEU A 43 6.66 -11.96 8.88
C LEU A 43 6.59 -11.59 10.36
N LYS A 44 7.70 -11.10 10.91
CA LYS A 44 7.77 -10.62 12.31
C LYS A 44 7.06 -9.28 12.51
N LYS A 45 7.04 -8.43 11.48
CA LYS A 45 6.39 -7.11 11.45
C LYS A 45 5.32 -7.09 10.37
N ASP A 46 4.23 -6.36 10.61
CA ASP A 46 3.13 -6.17 9.66
C ASP A 46 2.58 -7.46 9.02
N SER A 47 2.57 -8.54 9.80
CA SER A 47 2.04 -9.84 9.40
C SER A 47 0.56 -9.84 9.04
N LEU A 48 -0.18 -8.78 9.38
CA LEU A 48 -1.62 -8.70 9.25
C LEU A 48 -2.05 -7.46 8.45
N VAL A 49 -2.63 -7.71 7.28
CA VAL A 49 -3.33 -6.70 6.48
C VAL A 49 -4.82 -6.97 6.60
N LEU A 50 -5.56 -6.01 7.14
CA LEU A 50 -7.00 -6.14 7.39
C LEU A 50 -7.70 -4.87 6.92
N ASP A 51 -8.72 -5.05 6.08
CA ASP A 51 -9.63 -3.98 5.67
C ASP A 51 -10.71 -3.77 6.76
N LYS A 52 -10.56 -2.69 7.53
CA LYS A 52 -11.44 -2.37 8.66
C LYS A 52 -12.88 -2.05 8.24
N PRO A 53 -13.16 -1.17 7.26
CA PRO A 53 -14.54 -0.86 6.89
C PRO A 53 -15.32 -2.11 6.47
N LYS A 54 -14.72 -2.99 5.65
CA LYS A 54 -15.35 -4.28 5.29
C LYS A 54 -15.59 -5.17 6.49
N TYR A 55 -14.63 -5.27 7.41
CA TYR A 55 -14.80 -6.05 8.63
C TYR A 55 -16.02 -5.55 9.44
N ASP A 56 -16.10 -4.24 9.67
CA ASP A 56 -17.15 -3.62 10.47
C ASP A 56 -18.53 -3.78 9.82
N GLU A 57 -18.63 -3.69 8.49
CA GLU A 57 -19.86 -3.99 7.75
C GLU A 57 -20.34 -5.42 7.96
N TRP A 58 -19.43 -6.40 7.91
CA TRP A 58 -19.79 -7.80 8.10
C TRP A 58 -20.19 -8.11 9.55
N ILE A 59 -19.55 -7.47 10.53
CA ILE A 59 -19.97 -7.56 11.93
C ILE A 59 -21.38 -6.97 12.12
N LYS A 60 -21.69 -5.81 11.51
CA LYS A 60 -23.03 -5.22 11.54
C LYS A 60 -24.09 -6.12 10.89
N LYS A 61 -23.73 -6.86 9.84
CA LYS A 61 -24.58 -7.87 9.19
C LYS A 61 -24.76 -9.15 10.03
N GLY A 62 -24.14 -9.25 11.21
CA GLY A 62 -24.25 -10.38 12.13
C GLY A 62 -23.28 -11.52 11.85
N ALA A 63 -22.21 -11.30 11.09
CA ALA A 63 -21.15 -12.30 10.94
C ALA A 63 -20.39 -12.47 12.26
N GLN A 64 -20.14 -13.72 12.66
CA GLN A 64 -19.39 -14.01 13.89
C GLN A 64 -17.91 -14.22 13.60
N ALA A 65 -17.03 -13.45 14.24
CA ALA A 65 -15.59 -13.62 14.12
C ALA A 65 -15.07 -14.75 15.03
N SER A 66 -14.11 -15.53 14.53
CA SER A 66 -13.40 -16.57 15.30
C SER A 66 -12.42 -15.96 16.31
N ASP A 67 -12.09 -16.67 17.40
CA ASP A 67 -11.15 -16.22 18.46
C ASP A 67 -9.82 -15.68 17.89
N ALA A 68 -9.20 -16.40 16.95
CA ALA A 68 -7.97 -15.95 16.31
C ALA A 68 -8.12 -14.60 15.59
N VAL A 69 -9.25 -14.36 14.92
CA VAL A 69 -9.53 -13.09 14.24
C VAL A 69 -9.79 -11.99 15.26
N LEU A 70 -10.50 -12.29 16.35
CA LEU A 70 -10.72 -11.33 17.45
C LEU A 70 -9.40 -10.87 18.06
N ARG A 71 -8.44 -11.78 18.28
CA ARG A 71 -7.11 -11.44 18.79
C ARG A 71 -6.37 -10.48 17.87
N PHE A 72 -6.43 -10.70 16.56
CA PHE A 72 -5.85 -9.79 15.58
C PHE A 72 -6.46 -8.39 15.59
N VAL A 73 -7.79 -8.31 15.73
CA VAL A 73 -8.51 -7.03 15.78
C VAL A 73 -8.20 -6.28 17.08
N MET A 74 -8.19 -6.97 18.23
CA MET A 74 -7.83 -6.40 19.53
C MET A 74 -6.42 -5.82 19.52
N THR A 75 -5.42 -6.59 19.07
CA THR A 75 -4.02 -6.11 19.03
C THR A 75 -3.84 -4.89 18.11
N LYS A 76 -4.56 -4.82 16.99
CA LYS A 76 -4.53 -3.63 16.12
C LYS A 76 -5.26 -2.44 16.75
N ALA A 77 -6.40 -2.66 17.40
CA ALA A 77 -7.13 -1.61 18.09
C ALA A 77 -6.30 -1.02 19.23
N GLU A 78 -5.61 -1.85 20.02
CA GLU A 78 -4.69 -1.40 21.06
C GLU A 78 -3.52 -0.61 20.48
N LYS A 79 -2.91 -1.07 19.37
CA LYS A 79 -1.84 -0.31 18.69
C LYS A 79 -2.33 1.04 18.18
N GLN A 80 -3.53 1.12 17.60
CA GLN A 80 -4.13 2.40 17.19
C GLN A 80 -4.41 3.31 18.39
N LYS A 81 -4.94 2.78 19.49
CA LYS A 81 -5.22 3.56 20.69
C LYS A 81 -3.96 4.07 21.39
N ARG A 82 -2.87 3.30 21.29
CA ARG A 82 -1.54 3.61 21.82
C ARG A 82 -0.73 4.53 20.91
N TRP A 83 -1.15 4.70 19.66
CA TRP A 83 -0.64 5.70 18.72
C TRP A 83 -1.76 6.66 18.31
N PRO A 84 -2.21 7.56 19.21
CA PRO A 84 -3.00 8.70 18.77
C PRO A 84 -2.12 9.62 17.93
N ASP A 85 -2.68 10.17 16.85
CA ASP A 85 -2.06 11.02 15.84
C ASP A 85 -1.09 12.11 16.38
N ILE A 86 0.19 11.75 16.56
CA ILE A 86 1.27 12.74 16.75
C ILE A 86 1.47 13.58 15.45
N LYS A 87 0.88 13.17 14.32
CA LYS A 87 0.96 13.91 13.05
C LYS A 87 -0.05 15.04 12.90
N ALA A 88 -1.19 15.02 13.59
CA ALA A 88 -2.17 16.11 13.52
C ALA A 88 -1.68 17.38 14.24
N LYS A 89 -0.87 17.24 15.30
CA LYS A 89 -0.38 18.37 16.12
C LYS A 89 0.85 19.09 15.54
N LYS A 90 1.41 18.60 14.42
CA LYS A 90 2.59 19.20 13.79
C LYS A 90 2.27 20.24 12.72
N VAL A 91 1.05 20.26 12.18
CA VAL A 91 0.63 21.26 11.19
C VAL A 91 0.18 22.56 11.88
N GLU A 92 -0.51 22.48 13.03
CA GLU A 92 -0.93 23.68 13.77
C GLU A 92 0.23 24.41 14.47
N LYS A 93 1.27 23.70 14.92
CA LYS A 93 2.42 24.32 15.60
C LYS A 93 3.43 24.99 14.64
N SER A 94 3.26 24.83 13.33
CA SER A 94 4.04 25.51 12.30
C SER A 94 3.34 26.71 11.66
N ALA A 95 2.05 26.92 11.90
CA ALA A 95 1.31 28.08 11.41
C ALA A 95 1.29 29.26 12.41
N GLU A 96 1.54 29.00 13.70
CA GLU A 96 1.53 30.02 14.78
C GLU A 96 2.93 30.61 15.08
N LYS A 97 3.89 30.48 14.15
CA LYS A 97 5.20 31.17 14.24
C LYS A 97 5.51 31.99 12.99
N SER A 98 4.49 32.59 12.41
CA SER A 98 4.65 33.51 11.29
C SER A 98 3.50 34.51 11.27
N GLU A 99 3.64 35.54 12.11
CA GLU A 99 3.06 36.85 11.85
C GLU A 99 4.19 37.88 11.67
N PRO A 100 3.97 38.93 10.87
CA PRO A 100 4.83 39.26 9.74
C PRO A 100 5.58 40.57 9.93
N LYS A 101 6.85 40.62 9.55
CA LYS A 101 7.58 41.89 9.38
C LYS A 101 7.41 42.36 7.94
N ALA A 102 6.49 43.29 7.76
CA ALA A 102 6.18 43.95 6.50
C ALA A 102 7.34 44.85 6.02
N LYS A 103 7.57 44.81 4.70
CA LYS A 103 7.76 45.95 3.76
C LYS A 103 8.98 46.89 3.98
N GLU A 104 9.77 47.32 2.98
CA GLU A 104 9.85 47.19 1.51
C GLU A 104 11.16 47.97 1.06
N PRO A 105 11.43 48.36 -0.20
CA PRO A 105 12.46 47.82 -1.11
C PRO A 105 13.59 48.81 -1.53
N LYS A 106 14.64 48.34 -2.25
CA LYS A 106 15.44 49.19 -3.18
C LYS A 106 16.11 48.33 -4.26
N VAL A 107 15.94 48.78 -5.50
CA VAL A 107 16.31 48.23 -6.80
C VAL A 107 17.65 48.84 -7.28
N GLU A 108 18.23 48.28 -8.35
CA GLU A 108 19.34 48.76 -9.22
C GLU A 108 20.75 48.27 -8.77
N GLU A 109 21.63 47.70 -9.59
CA GLU A 109 21.83 47.82 -11.04
C GLU A 109 22.60 46.60 -11.64
N VAL A 110 22.30 46.34 -12.91
CA VAL A 110 22.88 45.45 -13.95
C VAL A 110 24.32 45.87 -14.35
N PRO A 111 25.21 44.98 -14.89
CA PRO A 111 25.17 44.51 -16.31
C PRO A 111 25.48 42.99 -16.47
N ALA A 112 24.85 42.25 -17.40
CA ALA A 112 25.08 42.18 -18.86
C ALA A 112 26.53 41.76 -19.22
N ALA A 113 26.86 40.82 -20.10
CA ALA A 113 26.19 39.87 -20.99
C ALA A 113 27.32 38.87 -21.40
N GLU A 114 27.12 37.54 -21.47
CA GLU A 114 26.94 36.71 -22.69
C GLU A 114 27.95 36.95 -23.86
N PRO A 115 28.31 35.96 -24.72
CA PRO A 115 27.54 34.76 -25.08
C PRO A 115 28.31 33.46 -25.44
N ALA A 116 27.52 32.38 -25.63
CA ALA A 116 27.56 31.33 -26.67
C ALA A 116 28.82 30.53 -27.04
N VAL A 117 28.71 29.19 -26.94
CA VAL A 117 29.03 28.11 -27.92
C VAL A 117 28.84 26.76 -27.19
N ASP A 118 28.29 25.67 -27.70
CA ASP A 118 27.59 25.35 -28.94
C ASP A 118 26.81 24.06 -28.66
N ALA A 119 25.58 24.00 -29.14
CA ALA A 119 24.71 22.84 -29.05
C ALA A 119 24.71 22.11 -30.39
N GLU A 120 25.37 20.96 -30.48
CA GLU A 120 25.16 20.05 -31.60
C GLU A 120 25.46 18.59 -31.19
N LYS A 121 24.42 17.77 -31.00
CA LYS A 121 24.25 16.47 -31.70
C LYS A 121 22.86 15.87 -31.44
N THR A 122 22.01 16.00 -32.45
CA THR A 122 20.72 15.31 -32.63
C THR A 122 20.94 13.86 -33.11
N PRO A 123 20.02 12.94 -32.80
CA PRO A 123 20.07 11.49 -33.09
C PRO A 123 19.53 11.10 -34.47
N GLU A 124 19.98 9.96 -35.01
CA GLU A 124 19.32 9.02 -35.96
C GLU A 124 20.33 7.87 -36.19
N ALA A 125 20.06 6.60 -35.85
CA ALA A 125 19.23 5.61 -36.54
C ALA A 125 19.64 5.37 -38.01
N VAL A 126 20.14 4.15 -38.30
CA VAL A 126 20.00 3.30 -39.53
C VAL A 126 21.25 2.39 -39.71
N GLU A 127 21.02 1.16 -40.21
CA GLU A 127 21.92 0.00 -40.41
C GLU A 127 22.20 -0.84 -39.13
N GLU A 128 21.70 -2.07 -38.97
CA GLU A 128 21.98 -3.23 -39.80
C GLU A 128 20.83 -4.27 -39.73
N LYS A 129 20.28 -4.65 -40.89
CA LYS A 129 19.38 -5.79 -41.08
C LYS A 129 19.78 -6.45 -42.40
N THR A 130 20.36 -7.65 -42.38
CA THR A 130 20.51 -8.62 -43.49
C THR A 130 21.05 -9.93 -42.88
N VAL A 131 20.21 -10.99 -42.75
CA VAL A 131 20.17 -12.23 -43.59
C VAL A 131 21.35 -13.16 -43.22
N GLU A 132 21.30 -14.48 -43.02
CA GLU A 132 20.46 -15.66 -43.27
C GLU A 132 20.98 -16.70 -42.22
N GLU A 133 20.32 -17.77 -41.78
CA GLU A 133 20.09 -19.00 -42.55
C GLU A 133 19.33 -20.01 -41.64
N ALA A 134 18.58 -20.91 -42.29
CA ALA A 134 17.52 -21.77 -41.78
C ALA A 134 17.98 -22.95 -40.86
N PRO A 135 17.06 -23.79 -40.33
CA PRO A 135 16.44 -24.84 -41.16
C PRO A 135 14.94 -25.06 -40.90
N ALA A 136 14.17 -25.14 -41.99
CA ALA A 136 12.83 -25.73 -42.02
C ALA A 136 12.89 -27.13 -42.61
N LYS A 137 12.12 -28.03 -42.00
CA LYS A 137 11.99 -29.44 -42.31
C LYS A 137 10.69 -29.65 -43.09
N GLU A 138 10.82 -30.19 -44.30
CA GLU A 138 9.96 -31.16 -45.03
C GLU A 138 10.06 -30.95 -46.54
#